data_AF-A0AAW8KJ20-F1
#
_entry.id   AF-A0AAW8KJ20-F1
#
_cell.length_a   1.000
_cell.length_b   1.000
_cell.length_c   1.000
_cell.angle_alpha   90.00
_cell.angle_beta   90.00
_cell.angle_gamma   90.00
#
_symmetry.space_group_name_H-M   'P 1'
#
loop_
_entity.id
_entity.type
_entity.pdbx_description
1 polymer ?
#
loop_
_entity_poly.entity_id
_entity_poly.type
_entity_poly.pdbx_seq_one_letter_code
_entity_poly.pdbx_strand_id
1 'polypeptide(L)' 'MGGFKMVADMVRDLHDSMGITVPVALHLDHGTYEGAKKCMEVGFTSVMFDGSHYSIEENIEKSKEIIALAH' A
#
# COMPACT_ATOMS: atom_id res chain seq x y z
N MET A 1 -10.08 -14.79 -7.26
CA MET A 1 -10.49 -14.76 -5.84
C MET A 1 -9.30 -14.23 -5.05
N GLY A 2 -9.44 -13.13 -4.30
CA GLY A 2 -8.32 -12.42 -3.67
C GLY A 2 -8.04 -11.03 -4.28
N GLY A 3 -6.88 -10.47 -3.97
CA GLY A 3 -6.43 -9.15 -4.44
C GLY A 3 -6.52 -8.05 -3.37
N PHE A 4 -5.91 -6.90 -3.63
CA PHE A 4 -5.73 -5.82 -2.65
C PHE A 4 -7.06 -5.32 -2.07
N LYS A 5 -8.09 -5.12 -2.89
CA LYS A 5 -9.40 -4.66 -2.40
C LYS A 5 -10.01 -5.65 -1.40
N MET A 6 -9.97 -6.94 -1.71
CA MET A 6 -10.52 -7.97 -0.82
C MET A 6 -9.80 -7.99 0.54
N VAL A 7 -8.48 -7.83 0.54
CA VAL A 7 -7.69 -7.72 1.79
C VAL A 7 -8.06 -6.45 2.57
N ALA A 8 -8.17 -5.30 1.89
CA ALA A 8 -8.53 -4.03 2.52
C ALA A 8 -9.93 -4.08 3.16
N ASP A 9 -10.92 -4.60 2.44
CA ASP A 9 -12.29 -4.76 2.95
C ASP A 9 -12.30 -5.71 4.17
N MET A 10 -11.60 -6.85 4.07
CA MET A 10 -11.52 -7.83 5.17
C MET A 10 -10.89 -7.24 6.43
N VAL A 11 -9.80 -6.49 6.32
CA VAL A 11 -9.13 -5.87 7.48
C VAL A 11 -10.02 -4.80 8.11
N ARG A 12 -10.74 -4.02 7.31
CA ARG A 12 -11.69 -3.01 7.79
C ARG A 12 -12.84 -3.65 8.55
N ASP A 13 -13.46 -4.68 7.98
CA ASP A 13 -14.58 -5.37 8.62
C ASP A 13 -14.15 -6.08 9.92
N LEU A 14 -12.94 -6.65 9.97
CA LEU A 14 -12.38 -7.23 11.19
C LEU A 14 -12.07 -6.17 12.26
N HIS A 15 -11.47 -5.04 11.87
CA HIS A 15 -11.21 -3.91 12.77
C HIS A 15 -12.49 -3.45 13.47
N ASP A 16 -13.56 -3.27 12.69
CA ASP A 16 -14.84 -2.74 13.19
C ASP A 16 -15.60 -3.79 14.01
N SER A 17 -15.70 -5.03 13.52
CA SER A 17 -16.45 -6.11 14.20
C SER A 17 -15.83 -6.56 15.52
N MET A 18 -14.50 -6.47 15.64
CA MET A 18 -13.78 -6.82 16.87
C MET A 18 -13.62 -5.62 17.83
N GLY A 19 -14.08 -4.42 17.44
CA GLY A 19 -13.92 -3.21 18.23
C GLY A 19 -12.44 -2.89 18.52
N ILE A 20 -11.57 -3.05 17.51
CA ILE A 20 -10.14 -2.74 17.66
C ILE A 20 -9.99 -1.24 17.93
N THR A 21 -9.24 -0.91 18.99
CA THR A 21 -9.07 0.49 19.46
C THR A 21 -7.63 0.99 19.36
N VAL A 22 -6.68 0.10 19.11
CA VAL A 22 -5.29 0.49 18.84
C VAL A 22 -5.16 0.93 17.38
N PRO A 23 -4.26 1.88 17.05
CA PRO A 23 -4.00 2.25 15.67
C PRO A 23 -3.53 1.06 14.84
N VAL A 24 -4.11 0.87 13.65
CA VAL A 24 -3.74 -0.17 12.70
C VAL A 24 -3.33 0.46 11.38
N ALA A 25 -2.21 0.00 10.82
CA ALA A 25 -1.83 0.30 9.45
C ALA A 25 -1.98 -0.94 8.58
N LEU A 26 -2.54 -0.77 7.39
CA LEU A 26 -2.54 -1.78 6.33
C LEU A 26 -1.44 -1.44 5.33
N HIS A 27 -0.38 -2.26 5.32
CA HIS A 27 0.84 -2.00 4.58
C HIS A 27 1.00 -2.92 3.36
N LEU A 28 1.34 -2.33 2.21
CA LEU A 28 1.86 -3.10 1.06
C LEU A 28 3.36 -3.26 1.23
N ASP A 29 3.81 -4.49 1.43
CA ASP A 29 5.22 -4.82 1.56
C ASP A 29 5.83 -5.19 0.20
N HIS A 30 7.06 -4.72 -0.07
CA HIS A 30 7.81 -4.96 -1.31
C HIS A 30 6.97 -4.86 -2.62
N GLY A 31 6.19 -3.78 -2.75
CA GLY A 31 5.23 -3.59 -3.82
C GLY A 31 5.85 -3.16 -5.15
N THR A 32 5.24 -3.59 -6.26
CA THR A 32 5.51 -2.99 -7.58
C THR A 32 4.97 -1.57 -7.64
N TYR A 33 5.45 -0.76 -8.59
CA TYR A 33 4.99 0.62 -8.77
C TYR A 33 3.46 0.71 -9.01
N GLU A 34 2.91 -0.14 -9.89
CA GLU A 34 1.46 -0.22 -10.10
C GLU A 34 0.72 -0.84 -8.90
N GLY A 35 1.35 -1.78 -8.19
CA GLY A 35 0.81 -2.36 -6.95
C GLY A 35 0.62 -1.31 -5.87
N ALA A 36 1.61 -0.43 -5.67
CA ALA A 36 1.54 0.68 -4.72
C ALA A 36 0.37 1.62 -5.06
N LYS A 37 0.25 2.02 -6.33
CA LYS A 37 -0.88 2.85 -6.80
C LYS A 37 -2.22 2.19 -6.53
N LYS A 38 -2.36 0.91 -6.86
CA LYS A 38 -3.61 0.17 -6.64
C LYS A 38 -3.94 0.02 -5.16
N CYS A 39 -2.96 -0.21 -4.30
CA CYS A 39 -3.15 -0.31 -2.85
C CYS A 39 -3.66 1.01 -2.26
N MET A 40 -3.10 2.15 -2.68
CA MET A 40 -3.59 3.48 -2.27
C MET A 40 -5.05 3.68 -2.70
N GLU A 41 -5.40 3.35 -3.94
CA GLU A 41 -6.79 3.46 -4.44
C GLU A 41 -7.80 2.64 -3.63
N VAL A 42 -7.42 1.47 -3.13
CA VAL A 42 -8.33 0.55 -2.43
C VAL A 42 -8.28 0.69 -0.90
N GLY A 43 -7.53 1.68 -0.39
CA GLY A 43 -7.56 2.06 1.02
C GLY A 43 -6.51 1.39 1.90
N PHE A 44 -5.38 0.94 1.35
CA PHE A 44 -4.18 0.70 2.16
C PHE A 44 -3.70 2.03 2.73
N THR A 45 -3.25 2.01 3.98
CA THR A 45 -2.82 3.22 4.70
C THR A 45 -1.31 3.41 4.67
N SER A 46 -0.57 2.45 4.11
CA SER A 46 0.88 2.51 3.95
C SER A 46 1.30 1.64 2.77
N VAL A 47 2.31 2.10 2.02
CA VAL A 47 2.87 1.35 0.89
C VAL A 47 4.39 1.44 0.89
N MET A 48 5.04 0.34 0.56
CA MET A 48 6.45 0.29 0.17
C MET A 48 6.50 -0.07 -1.32
N PHE A 49 6.92 0.90 -2.15
CA PHE A 49 7.36 0.58 -3.51
C PHE A 49 8.80 0.09 -3.46
N ASP A 50 9.05 -1.12 -3.95
CA ASP A 50 10.39 -1.68 -4.04
C ASP A 50 10.92 -1.59 -5.48
N GLY A 51 11.61 -0.48 -5.74
CA GLY A 51 12.35 -0.23 -6.96
C GLY A 51 13.81 -0.71 -6.93
N SER A 52 14.23 -1.53 -5.95
CA SER A 52 15.64 -1.87 -5.74
C SER A 52 16.32 -2.60 -6.91
N HIS A 53 15.53 -3.15 -7.84
CA HIS A 53 16.01 -3.80 -9.05
C HIS A 53 16.22 -2.82 -10.24
N TYR A 54 15.76 -1.58 -10.14
CA TYR A 54 16.01 -0.53 -11.12
C TYR A 54 17.39 0.12 -10.92
N SER A 55 17.81 0.95 -11.89
CA SER A 55 18.92 1.87 -11.64
C SER A 55 18.58 2.85 -10.50
N ILE A 56 19.59 3.42 -9.87
CA ILE A 56 19.39 4.39 -8.78
C ILE A 56 18.55 5.57 -9.26
N GLU A 57 18.81 6.10 -10.45
CA GLU A 57 18.07 7.23 -11.01
C GLU A 57 16.59 6.90 -11.20
N GLU A 58 16.28 5.76 -11.84
CA GLU A 58 14.89 5.34 -12.09
C GLU A 58 14.14 5.04 -10.78
N ASN A 59 14.81 4.40 -9.81
CA ASN A 59 14.24 4.14 -8.50
C ASN A 59 13.87 5.46 -7.78
N ILE A 60 14.77 6.45 -7.81
CA ILE A 60 14.52 7.77 -7.21
C ILE A 60 13.33 8.45 -7.88
N GLU A 61 13.26 8.45 -9.22
CA GLU A 61 12.16 9.08 -9.95
C GLU A 61 10.80 8.44 -9.63
N LYS A 62 10.71 7.11 -9.71
CA LYS A 62 9.48 6.38 -9.40
C LYS A 62 9.08 6.54 -7.93
N SER A 63 10.05 6.47 -7.01
CA SER A 63 9.80 6.65 -5.59
C SER A 63 9.25 8.05 -5.29
N LYS A 64 9.78 9.11 -5.92
CA LYS A 64 9.26 10.48 -5.77
C LYS A 64 7.80 10.59 -6.19
N GLU A 65 7.40 9.91 -7.27
CA GLU A 65 6.01 9.91 -7.70
C GLU A 65 5.11 9.17 -6.71
N ILE A 66 5.53 8.00 -6.21
CA ILE A 66 4.76 7.28 -5.18
C ILE A 66 4.61 8.13 -3.92
N ILE A 67 5.66 8.83 -3.50
CA ILE A 67 5.60 9.78 -2.37
C ILE A 67 4.59 10.90 -2.63
N ALA A 68 4.60 11.49 -3.83
CA ALA A 68 3.68 12.57 -4.21
C ALA A 68 2.21 12.11 -4.29
N LEU A 69 1.96 10.83 -4.57
CA LEU A 69 0.62 10.25 -4.59
C LEU A 69 0.14 9.83 -3.19
N ALA A 70 1.06 9.51 -2.28
CA ALA A 70 0.78 8.98 -0.96
C ALA A 70 0.60 10.04 0.14
N HIS A 71 1.10 11.27 -0.08
CA HIS A 71 1.03 12.39 0.86
C HIS A 71 -0.06 13.40 0.49
#